data_AF-A0A931JZ09-F1
#
_entry.id   AF-A0A931JZ09-F1
#
_cell.length_a   1.000
_cell.length_b   1.000
_cell.length_c   1.000
_cell.angle_alpha   90.00
_cell.angle_beta   90.00
_cell.angle_gamma   90.00
#
_symmetry.space_group_name_H-M   'P 1'
#
loop_
_entity.id
_entity.type
_entity.pdbx_description
1 polymer ?
#
loop_
_entity_poly.entity_id
_entity_poly.type
_entity_poly.pdbx_seq_one_letter_code
_entity_poly.pdbx_strand_id
1 'polypeptide(L)'
;MAWKSAAMMATAAALAASGVARGEFTRNIMITGYWPPTNEMLRPFSQNSSQNPGGWQGLNWEGRGYNIYSYFPEFPGGVNQNPRGTGDFQVDYQAASADFWRITGELKPCAIITFSRGDPGSNWELESRARKLPLNQWSPDYLAPTQPTPDLPIASEPDGMIRYSSLPMSDIRTAVQAAIPGFNAFIDTSNNFGGTFVSEFTSYHGAWYQNLHSSPNDPAQCFAGGHIHVGINTPLATAQIATFATLRTLEGYLDSVIPVPSPSVGAVLAAGAMLAGRGRRARG
;
A
#
# COMPACT_ATOMS: atom_id res chain seq x y z
N MET A 1 57.14 -36.70 -37.72
CA MET A 1 56.58 -35.62 -38.56
C MET A 1 55.11 -35.93 -38.78
N ALA A 2 54.26 -35.54 -37.83
CA ALA A 2 53.46 -34.31 -37.85
C ALA A 2 52.11 -34.54 -38.57
N TRP A 3 51.18 -35.14 -37.82
CA TRP A 3 49.74 -35.01 -37.99
C TRP A 3 49.30 -33.58 -37.65
N LYS A 4 48.39 -32.98 -38.43
CA LYS A 4 47.43 -32.00 -37.91
C LYS A 4 46.09 -32.14 -38.61
N SER A 5 45.12 -32.57 -37.81
CA SER A 5 43.68 -32.62 -38.07
C SER A 5 43.10 -31.21 -38.18
N ALA A 6 42.21 -30.98 -39.14
CA ALA A 6 41.41 -29.75 -39.24
C ALA A 6 40.15 -29.91 -38.36
N ALA A 7 40.06 -29.10 -37.30
CA ALA A 7 38.86 -28.99 -36.49
C ALA A 7 37.97 -27.87 -37.05
N MET A 8 36.74 -28.25 -37.39
CA MET A 8 35.66 -27.39 -37.85
C MET A 8 35.13 -26.58 -36.66
N MET A 9 35.37 -25.27 -36.62
CA MET A 9 34.76 -24.37 -35.64
C MET A 9 33.32 -24.09 -36.06
N ALA A 10 32.36 -24.65 -35.32
CA ALA A 10 30.98 -24.20 -35.33
C ALA A 10 30.81 -23.13 -34.25
N THR A 11 30.71 -21.86 -34.67
CA THR A 11 30.41 -20.75 -33.77
C THR A 11 28.91 -20.74 -33.49
N ALA A 12 28.49 -21.31 -32.35
CA ALA A 12 27.14 -21.15 -31.85
C ALA A 12 27.01 -19.76 -31.20
N ALA A 13 26.32 -18.84 -31.87
CA ALA A 13 25.92 -17.56 -31.27
C ALA A 13 24.83 -17.82 -30.23
N ALA A 14 25.21 -17.84 -28.95
CA ALA A 14 24.25 -17.82 -27.85
C ALA A 14 23.69 -16.39 -27.72
N LEU A 15 22.48 -16.18 -28.26
CA LEU A 15 21.66 -15.01 -27.92
C LEU A 15 21.25 -15.13 -26.46
N ALA A 16 22.03 -14.53 -25.56
CA ALA A 16 21.60 -14.27 -24.20
C ALA A 16 20.50 -13.20 -24.25
N ALA A 17 19.24 -13.63 -24.26
CA ALA A 17 18.13 -12.76 -23.89
C ALA A 17 18.31 -12.43 -22.41
N SER A 18 18.99 -11.32 -22.12
CA SER A 18 19.04 -10.72 -20.79
C SER A 18 17.62 -10.28 -20.44
N GLY A 19 16.86 -11.15 -19.77
CA GLY A 19 15.68 -10.73 -19.03
C GLY A 19 16.14 -9.66 -18.05
N VAL A 20 15.61 -8.44 -18.19
CA VAL A 20 15.83 -7.39 -17.20
C VAL A 20 15.36 -7.96 -15.88
N ALA A 21 16.27 -8.15 -14.93
CA ALA A 21 15.92 -8.47 -13.57
C ALA A 21 15.03 -7.32 -13.06
N ARG A 22 13.72 -7.55 -12.99
CA ARG A 22 12.80 -6.61 -12.34
C ARG A 22 13.25 -6.48 -10.90
N GLY A 23 13.34 -5.24 -10.40
CA GLY A 23 13.58 -5.00 -8.98
C GLY A 23 12.53 -5.75 -8.16
N GLU A 24 12.96 -6.46 -7.12
CA GLU A 24 12.05 -7.10 -6.19
C GLU A 24 11.38 -6.01 -5.35
N PHE A 25 10.19 -5.57 -5.77
CA PHE A 25 9.30 -4.77 -4.93
C PHE A 25 8.92 -5.58 -3.67
N THR A 26 8.61 -4.90 -2.57
CA THR A 26 8.16 -5.58 -1.37
C THR A 26 6.74 -6.10 -1.53
N ARG A 27 6.31 -7.03 -0.67
CA ARG A 27 4.89 -7.39 -0.51
C ARG A 27 4.28 -6.78 0.75
N ASN A 28 4.73 -5.58 1.08
CA ASN A 28 4.24 -4.86 2.25
C ASN A 28 3.06 -3.96 1.86
N ILE A 29 1.99 -4.01 2.64
CA ILE A 29 0.84 -3.12 2.53
C ILE A 29 0.89 -2.20 3.75
N MET A 30 0.88 -0.89 3.50
CA MET A 30 0.81 0.11 4.56
C MET A 30 -0.63 0.57 4.74
N ILE A 31 -1.07 0.60 5.99
CA ILE A 31 -2.34 1.20 6.38
C ILE A 31 -2.13 2.23 7.49
N THR A 32 -2.89 3.32 7.49
CA THR A 32 -2.84 4.34 8.56
C THR A 32 -4.22 4.90 8.82
N GLY A 33 -4.47 5.43 10.01
CA GLY A 33 -5.80 5.88 10.44
C GLY A 33 -5.77 7.08 11.39
N TYR A 34 -6.67 8.04 11.19
CA TYR A 34 -6.85 9.18 12.10
C TYR A 34 -8.16 9.11 12.89
N TRP A 35 -8.03 9.15 14.22
CA TRP A 35 -9.10 9.08 15.24
C TRP A 35 -9.92 7.76 15.24
N PRO A 36 -10.53 7.41 16.38
CA PRO A 36 -11.47 6.30 16.42
C PRO A 36 -12.69 6.54 15.50
N PRO A 37 -13.20 5.51 14.82
CA PRO A 37 -12.83 4.10 14.99
C PRO A 37 -11.59 3.65 14.19
N THR A 38 -10.98 4.52 13.38
CA THR A 38 -9.97 4.10 12.39
C THR A 38 -8.64 3.68 13.00
N ASN A 39 -8.12 4.36 14.02
CA ASN A 39 -6.89 3.89 14.69
C ASN A 39 -7.12 2.53 15.40
N GLU A 40 -8.29 2.35 16.02
CA GLU A 40 -8.65 1.13 16.74
C GLU A 40 -8.86 -0.08 15.80
N MET A 41 -9.50 0.10 14.64
CA MET A 41 -9.74 -1.00 13.71
C MET A 41 -8.45 -1.53 13.08
N LEU A 42 -7.41 -0.68 12.99
CA LEU A 42 -6.12 -1.02 12.41
C LEU A 42 -5.14 -1.60 13.45
N ARG A 43 -5.47 -1.54 14.74
CA ARG A 43 -4.62 -1.99 15.86
C ARG A 43 -4.04 -3.40 15.70
N PRO A 44 -4.75 -4.42 15.20
CA PRO A 44 -4.19 -5.76 14.99
C PRO A 44 -2.97 -5.81 14.06
N PHE A 45 -2.80 -4.80 13.21
CA PHE A 45 -1.72 -4.72 12.23
C PHE A 45 -0.54 -3.86 12.70
N SER A 46 -0.57 -3.33 13.93
CA SER A 46 0.55 -2.57 14.49
C SER A 46 1.59 -3.53 15.05
N GLN A 47 2.86 -3.25 14.76
CA GLN A 47 4.01 -3.95 15.35
C GLN A 47 4.44 -3.37 16.69
N ASN A 48 3.92 -2.20 17.07
CA ASN A 48 4.22 -1.60 18.36
C ASN A 48 3.49 -2.34 19.47
N SER A 49 4.22 -3.02 20.35
CA SER A 49 3.64 -3.84 21.44
C SER A 49 2.86 -3.02 22.48
N SER A 50 3.14 -1.72 22.60
CA SER A 50 2.34 -0.82 23.44
C SER A 50 0.99 -0.51 22.82
N GLN A 51 0.91 -0.40 21.49
CA GLN A 51 -0.35 -0.24 20.77
C GLN A 51 -1.09 -1.57 20.60
N ASN A 52 -0.36 -2.67 20.38
CA ASN A 52 -0.92 -3.99 20.09
C ASN A 52 -0.28 -5.06 20.98
N PRO A 53 -0.69 -5.16 22.27
CA PRO A 53 -0.13 -6.13 23.20
C PRO A 53 -0.47 -7.58 22.82
N GLY A 54 -1.48 -7.80 21.98
CA GLY A 54 -1.85 -9.11 21.44
C GLY A 54 -0.91 -9.62 20.34
N GLY A 55 0.04 -8.79 19.89
CA GLY A 55 1.00 -9.14 18.86
C GLY A 55 0.51 -8.87 17.44
N TRP A 56 1.47 -8.67 16.55
CA TRP A 56 1.22 -8.30 15.16
C TRP A 56 0.62 -9.45 14.35
N GLN A 57 -0.56 -9.24 13.78
CA GLN A 57 -1.27 -10.23 12.96
C GLN A 57 -1.00 -10.07 11.46
N GLY A 58 -0.31 -9.02 11.05
CA GLY A 58 -0.12 -8.68 9.64
C GLY A 58 0.93 -9.50 8.91
N LEU A 59 1.74 -10.32 9.60
CA LEU A 59 2.75 -11.17 8.95
C LEU A 59 2.07 -12.20 8.06
N ASN A 60 2.38 -12.19 6.75
CA ASN A 60 1.79 -13.08 5.74
C ASN A 60 0.27 -13.25 5.97
N TRP A 61 -0.44 -12.12 6.01
CA TRP A 61 -1.82 -12.07 6.45
C TRP A 61 -2.69 -13.02 5.62
N GLU A 62 -3.44 -13.87 6.32
CA GLU A 62 -4.25 -14.96 5.74
C GLU A 62 -3.50 -15.93 4.79
N GLY A 63 -2.16 -15.98 4.86
CA GLY A 63 -1.33 -16.83 4.02
C GLY A 63 -1.24 -16.38 2.56
N ARG A 64 -1.53 -15.10 2.26
CA ARG A 64 -1.62 -14.57 0.88
C ARG A 64 -0.31 -14.00 0.33
N GLY A 65 0.76 -14.03 1.12
CA GLY A 65 2.09 -13.55 0.73
C GLY A 65 2.31 -12.07 0.97
N TYR A 66 1.36 -11.36 1.59
CA TYR A 66 1.49 -9.94 1.91
C TYR A 66 1.64 -9.71 3.41
N ASN A 67 2.46 -8.73 3.77
CA ASN A 67 2.60 -8.27 5.14
C ASN A 67 1.85 -6.96 5.31
N ILE A 68 1.00 -6.84 6.33
CA ILE A 68 0.18 -5.65 6.56
C ILE A 68 0.69 -4.90 7.79
N TYR A 69 1.05 -3.63 7.61
CA TYR A 69 1.59 -2.78 8.66
C TYR A 69 0.67 -1.61 8.90
N SER A 70 0.27 -1.40 10.15
CA SER A 70 -0.45 -0.20 10.55
C SER A 70 0.38 0.74 11.41
N TYR A 71 0.17 2.03 11.17
CA TYR A 71 0.73 3.14 11.91
C TYR A 71 -0.38 4.15 12.15
N PHE A 72 -0.51 4.64 13.37
CA PHE A 72 -1.59 5.57 13.73
C PHE A 72 -1.28 6.22 15.08
N PRO A 73 -1.88 7.40 15.37
CA PRO A 73 -1.70 8.05 16.65
C PRO A 73 -2.54 7.37 17.73
N GLU A 74 -2.04 7.43 18.96
CA GLU A 74 -2.80 7.10 20.17
C GLU A 74 -3.43 8.35 20.77
N PHE A 75 -4.58 8.19 21.40
CA PHE A 75 -5.35 9.28 22.02
C PHE A 75 -5.51 9.05 23.53
N PRO A 76 -4.43 9.14 24.33
CA PRO A 76 -4.52 8.98 25.78
C PRO A 76 -5.48 10.04 26.37
N GLY A 77 -6.42 9.60 27.20
CA GLY A 77 -7.50 10.46 27.71
C GLY A 77 -8.64 10.72 26.71
N GLY A 78 -8.56 10.16 25.51
CA GLY A 78 -9.54 10.31 24.43
C GLY A 78 -9.32 11.54 23.57
N VAL A 79 -9.97 11.55 22.40
CA VAL A 79 -9.82 12.60 21.37
C VAL A 79 -10.20 14.00 21.87
N ASN A 80 -11.09 14.11 22.85
CA ASN A 80 -11.49 15.42 23.40
C ASN A 80 -10.40 16.04 24.30
N GLN A 81 -9.55 15.21 24.92
CA GLN A 81 -8.46 15.68 25.77
C GLN A 81 -7.17 15.90 24.97
N ASN A 82 -6.90 15.02 24.01
CA ASN A 82 -5.73 15.10 23.15
C ASN A 82 -6.13 14.89 21.69
N PRO A 83 -6.71 15.91 21.02
CA PRO A 83 -7.22 15.74 19.65
C PRO A 83 -6.12 15.52 18.60
N ARG A 84 -4.88 15.89 18.93
CA ARG A 84 -3.67 15.65 18.11
C ARG A 84 -3.22 14.20 18.13
N GLY A 85 -3.39 13.54 19.27
CA GLY A 85 -2.81 12.23 19.53
C GLY A 85 -1.30 12.27 19.77
N THR A 86 -0.71 11.09 19.93
CA THR A 86 0.72 10.86 20.18
C THR A 86 1.24 9.67 19.38
N GLY A 87 2.53 9.66 19.05
CA GLY A 87 3.16 8.58 18.27
C GLY A 87 3.29 8.94 16.80
N ASP A 88 3.31 7.92 15.93
CA ASP A 88 3.32 8.09 14.48
C ASP A 88 1.97 8.62 14.00
N PHE A 89 1.99 9.43 12.93
CA PHE A 89 0.80 10.03 12.32
C PHE A 89 -0.04 10.86 13.31
N GLN A 90 0.62 11.68 14.14
CA GLN A 90 -0.09 12.73 14.86
C GLN A 90 -0.94 13.58 13.90
N VAL A 91 -2.06 14.09 14.38
CA VAL A 91 -2.92 15.02 13.62
C VAL A 91 -2.25 16.40 13.61
N ASP A 92 -1.16 16.46 12.87
CA ASP A 92 -0.25 17.57 12.71
C ASP A 92 0.38 17.42 11.32
N TYR A 93 0.31 18.44 10.46
CA TYR A 93 0.72 18.30 9.06
C TYR A 93 2.21 17.95 8.93
N GLN A 94 3.05 18.52 9.80
CA GLN A 94 4.49 18.32 9.77
C GLN A 94 4.84 16.89 10.17
N ALA A 95 4.30 16.41 11.29
CA ALA A 95 4.48 15.06 11.79
C ALA A 95 3.90 14.03 10.81
N ALA A 96 2.68 14.23 10.31
CA ALA A 96 2.05 13.34 9.35
C ALA A 96 2.89 13.18 8.07
N SER A 97 3.44 14.28 7.54
CA SER A 97 4.32 14.21 6.36
C SER A 97 5.65 13.53 6.68
N ALA A 98 6.28 13.89 7.79
CA ALA A 98 7.55 13.29 8.22
C ALA A 98 7.43 11.77 8.42
N ASP A 99 6.39 11.33 9.11
CA ASP A 99 6.10 9.91 9.33
C ASP A 99 5.79 9.19 8.03
N PHE A 100 4.95 9.78 7.17
CA PHE A 100 4.62 9.20 5.88
C PHE A 100 5.88 8.90 5.05
N TRP A 101 6.76 9.87 4.87
CA TRP A 101 7.95 9.71 4.03
C TRP A 101 9.02 8.82 4.67
N ARG A 102 9.18 8.88 5.99
CA ARG A 102 10.06 7.94 6.71
C ARG A 102 9.58 6.50 6.57
N ILE A 103 8.32 6.23 6.90
CA ILE A 103 7.74 4.89 6.91
C ILE A 103 7.69 4.31 5.51
N THR A 104 7.28 5.08 4.51
CA THR A 104 7.26 4.58 3.12
C THR A 104 8.68 4.34 2.58
N GLY A 105 9.67 5.15 2.97
CA GLY A 105 11.08 4.92 2.63
C GLY A 105 11.66 3.64 3.24
N GLU A 106 11.23 3.29 4.45
CA GLU A 106 11.62 2.05 5.15
C GLU A 106 10.88 0.83 4.60
N LEU A 107 9.55 0.92 4.50
CA LEU A 107 8.66 -0.19 4.21
C LEU A 107 8.56 -0.51 2.72
N LYS A 108 8.73 0.51 1.87
CA LYS A 108 8.57 0.46 0.40
C LYS A 108 7.29 -0.26 0.00
N PRO A 109 6.11 0.20 0.46
CA PRO A 109 4.87 -0.55 0.33
C PRO A 109 4.46 -0.72 -1.12
N CYS A 110 3.97 -1.92 -1.46
CA CYS A 110 3.35 -2.21 -2.75
C CYS A 110 1.91 -1.70 -2.84
N ALA A 111 1.29 -1.37 -1.70
CA ALA A 111 0.02 -0.68 -1.65
C ALA A 111 -0.14 0.14 -0.36
N ILE A 112 -0.90 1.23 -0.44
CA ILE A 112 -1.20 2.13 0.69
C ILE A 112 -2.71 2.35 0.79
N ILE A 113 -3.28 2.16 1.98
CA ILE A 113 -4.63 2.67 2.30
C ILE A 113 -4.53 3.62 3.49
N THR A 114 -4.91 4.86 3.27
CA THR A 114 -5.09 5.82 4.36
C THR A 114 -6.55 5.80 4.81
N PHE A 115 -6.79 5.89 6.11
CA PHE A 115 -8.11 5.95 6.70
C PHE A 115 -8.23 7.22 7.53
N SER A 116 -9.45 7.73 7.65
CA SER A 116 -9.73 8.71 8.68
C SER A 116 -11.19 8.69 9.08
N ARG A 117 -11.47 9.24 10.26
CA ARG A 117 -12.83 9.46 10.72
C ARG A 117 -13.51 10.52 9.84
N GLY A 118 -14.60 10.14 9.19
CA GLY A 118 -15.44 11.00 8.35
C GLY A 118 -16.58 11.65 9.12
N ASP A 119 -17.66 11.95 8.40
CA ASP A 119 -18.84 12.64 8.94
C ASP A 119 -19.67 11.78 9.90
N PRO A 120 -20.59 12.40 10.68
CA PRO A 120 -21.55 11.67 11.50
C PRO A 120 -22.35 10.65 10.69
N GLY A 121 -22.32 9.39 11.11
CA GLY A 121 -22.97 8.31 10.39
C GLY A 121 -22.24 6.99 10.59
N SER A 122 -22.77 5.94 9.97
CA SER A 122 -22.15 4.62 9.92
C SER A 122 -22.01 4.24 8.44
N ASN A 123 -20.86 4.57 7.86
CA ASN A 123 -20.58 4.43 6.43
C ASN A 123 -19.10 4.12 6.16
N TRP A 124 -18.83 3.73 4.92
CA TRP A 124 -17.52 3.42 4.39
C TRP A 124 -17.35 4.12 3.04
N GLU A 125 -16.67 5.25 3.06
CA GLU A 125 -16.60 6.21 1.96
C GLU A 125 -15.24 6.11 1.29
N LEU A 126 -15.22 5.54 0.08
CA LEU A 126 -14.00 5.42 -0.71
C LEU A 126 -13.77 6.71 -1.49
N GLU A 127 -12.70 7.44 -1.16
CA GLU A 127 -12.36 8.68 -1.84
C GLU A 127 -11.81 8.38 -3.24
N SER A 128 -12.50 8.83 -4.29
CA SER A 128 -12.04 8.60 -5.66
C SER A 128 -10.79 9.39 -6.04
N ARG A 129 -10.50 10.48 -5.31
CA ARG A 129 -9.40 11.40 -5.61
C ARG A 129 -9.09 12.30 -4.41
N ALA A 130 -7.85 12.77 -4.38
CA ALA A 130 -7.35 13.77 -3.45
C ALA A 130 -6.83 14.99 -4.22
N ARG A 131 -6.76 16.15 -3.58
CA ARG A 131 -6.23 17.39 -4.12
C ARG A 131 -5.16 17.99 -3.22
N LYS A 132 -4.19 18.64 -3.83
CA LYS A 132 -3.26 19.52 -3.13
C LYS A 132 -3.86 20.91 -3.02
N LEU A 133 -4.14 21.37 -1.80
CA LEU A 133 -4.56 22.76 -1.55
C LEU A 133 -3.33 23.68 -1.45
N PRO A 134 -3.47 24.97 -1.78
CA PRO A 134 -2.53 26.00 -1.35
C PRO A 134 -2.22 25.89 0.14
N LEU A 135 -0.96 26.11 0.53
CA LEU A 135 -0.50 25.86 1.91
C LEU A 135 -1.34 26.58 2.97
N ASN A 136 -1.83 27.79 2.65
CA ASN A 136 -2.67 28.61 3.53
C ASN A 136 -4.17 28.29 3.48
N GLN A 137 -4.61 27.33 2.67
CA GLN A 137 -6.01 26.91 2.53
C GLN A 137 -6.34 25.60 3.25
N TRP A 138 -5.34 24.94 3.83
CA TRP A 138 -5.55 23.82 4.73
C TRP A 138 -6.22 24.30 6.03
N SER A 139 -7.19 23.56 6.55
CA SER A 139 -7.78 23.88 7.85
C SER A 139 -6.71 23.77 8.95
N PRO A 140 -6.63 24.71 9.90
CA PRO A 140 -5.65 24.66 10.98
C PRO A 140 -5.75 23.39 11.82
N ASP A 141 -4.63 22.70 12.06
CA ASP A 141 -4.53 21.58 12.99
C ASP A 141 -4.33 22.05 14.45
N TYR A 142 -3.78 21.18 15.30
CA TYR A 142 -3.68 21.39 16.74
C TYR A 142 -2.32 21.92 17.23
N LEU A 143 -1.29 22.04 16.39
CA LEU A 143 0.05 22.45 16.82
C LEU A 143 0.69 23.42 15.82
N ALA A 144 1.25 24.53 16.33
CA ALA A 144 1.92 25.49 15.47
C ALA A 144 3.24 24.90 14.90
N PRO A 145 3.52 25.07 13.60
CA PRO A 145 2.69 25.74 12.59
C PRO A 145 1.49 24.90 12.13
N THR A 146 0.26 25.44 12.28
CA THR A 146 -0.98 24.65 12.15
C THR A 146 -1.42 24.35 10.72
N GLN A 147 -0.60 24.71 9.73
CA GLN A 147 -0.81 24.47 8.32
C GLN A 147 0.49 23.96 7.71
N PRO A 148 0.45 23.22 6.58
CA PRO A 148 1.66 22.74 5.92
C PRO A 148 2.64 23.87 5.63
N THR A 149 3.91 23.66 5.98
CA THR A 149 4.97 24.67 5.81
C THR A 149 5.71 24.49 4.49
N PRO A 150 6.40 25.55 3.99
CA PRO A 150 7.11 25.49 2.70
C PRO A 150 8.25 24.46 2.61
N ASP A 151 8.73 23.93 3.73
CA ASP A 151 9.76 22.89 3.81
C ASP A 151 9.21 21.47 3.67
N LEU A 152 7.88 21.27 3.76
CA LEU A 152 7.29 19.96 3.54
C LEU A 152 7.31 19.59 2.05
N PRO A 153 7.50 18.30 1.69
CA PRO A 153 7.55 17.88 0.28
C PRO A 153 6.33 18.32 -0.54
N ILE A 154 5.13 18.32 0.06
CA ILE A 154 3.90 18.74 -0.63
C ILE A 154 3.95 20.21 -1.13
N ALA A 155 4.81 21.06 -0.56
CA ALA A 155 4.97 22.44 -1.00
C ALA A 155 5.47 22.56 -2.44
N SER A 156 6.21 21.57 -2.95
CA SER A 156 6.66 21.55 -4.35
C SER A 156 5.59 21.10 -5.34
N GLU A 157 4.47 20.56 -4.87
CA GLU A 157 3.39 20.10 -5.73
C GLU A 157 2.52 21.29 -6.19
N PRO A 158 2.00 21.30 -7.44
CA PRO A 158 1.15 22.38 -7.91
C PRO A 158 -0.16 22.51 -7.12
N ASP A 159 -0.56 23.74 -6.80
CA ASP A 159 -1.87 24.01 -6.19
C ASP A 159 -3.00 23.51 -7.10
N GLY A 160 -3.99 22.85 -6.51
CA GLY A 160 -5.12 22.25 -7.22
C GLY A 160 -4.79 20.94 -7.95
N MET A 161 -3.55 20.43 -7.85
CA MET A 161 -3.20 19.13 -8.42
C MET A 161 -4.11 18.04 -7.84
N ILE A 162 -4.70 17.23 -8.72
CA ILE A 162 -5.57 16.12 -8.34
C ILE A 162 -4.81 14.81 -8.56
N ARG A 163 -4.89 13.91 -7.58
CA ARG A 163 -4.40 12.54 -7.67
C ARG A 163 -5.54 11.57 -7.45
N TYR A 164 -5.70 10.63 -8.37
CA TYR A 164 -6.78 9.66 -8.31
C TYR A 164 -6.38 8.47 -7.44
N SER A 165 -7.37 7.92 -6.73
CA SER A 165 -7.22 6.65 -6.05
C SER A 165 -6.98 5.54 -7.07
N SER A 166 -6.00 4.69 -6.80
CA SER A 166 -5.69 3.48 -7.56
C SER A 166 -6.12 2.21 -6.83
N LEU A 167 -6.90 2.34 -5.76
CA LEU A 167 -7.54 1.20 -5.10
C LEU A 167 -8.57 0.55 -6.05
N PRO A 168 -8.83 -0.78 -5.92
CA PRO A 168 -9.92 -1.46 -6.63
C PRO A 168 -11.27 -1.09 -6.00
N MET A 169 -11.66 0.20 -6.09
CA MET A 169 -12.72 0.80 -5.27
C MET A 169 -14.09 0.14 -5.47
N SER A 170 -14.46 -0.17 -6.72
CA SER A 170 -15.72 -0.84 -7.03
C SER A 170 -15.82 -2.19 -6.36
N ASP A 171 -14.74 -2.97 -6.41
CA ASP A 171 -14.69 -4.30 -5.81
C ASP A 171 -14.66 -4.21 -4.29
N ILE A 172 -13.91 -3.26 -3.72
CA ILE A 172 -13.89 -3.03 -2.27
C ILE A 172 -15.29 -2.66 -1.76
N ARG A 173 -15.96 -1.71 -2.41
CA ARG A 173 -17.33 -1.32 -2.06
C ARG A 173 -18.25 -2.53 -2.05
N THR A 174 -18.22 -3.33 -3.12
CA THR A 174 -19.05 -4.53 -3.25
C THR A 174 -18.71 -5.57 -2.18
N ALA A 175 -17.43 -5.80 -1.89
CA ALA A 175 -16.99 -6.75 -0.87
C ALA A 175 -17.41 -6.33 0.55
N VAL A 176 -17.30 -5.03 0.87
CA VAL A 176 -17.74 -4.49 2.16
C VAL A 176 -19.26 -4.64 2.33
N GLN A 177 -20.05 -4.32 1.30
CA GLN A 177 -21.50 -4.50 1.31
C GLN A 177 -21.92 -5.97 1.44
N ALA A 178 -21.16 -6.88 0.83
CA ALA A 178 -21.39 -8.32 0.96
C ALA A 178 -21.04 -8.85 2.36
N ALA A 179 -19.95 -8.36 2.95
CA ALA A 179 -19.51 -8.75 4.30
C ALA A 179 -20.42 -8.19 5.40
N ILE A 180 -21.08 -7.06 5.14
CA ILE A 180 -21.92 -6.35 6.12
C ILE A 180 -23.24 -5.95 5.43
N PRO A 181 -24.23 -6.86 5.37
CA PRO A 181 -25.49 -6.59 4.68
C PRO A 181 -26.18 -5.31 5.18
N GLY A 182 -26.49 -4.41 4.24
CA GLY A 182 -27.14 -3.13 4.53
C GLY A 182 -26.20 -2.01 4.99
N PHE A 183 -24.89 -2.26 5.10
CA PHE A 183 -23.92 -1.22 5.43
C PHE A 183 -23.69 -0.26 4.25
N ASN A 184 -23.66 1.04 4.55
CA ASN A 184 -23.51 2.06 3.52
C ASN A 184 -22.04 2.22 3.12
N ALA A 185 -21.60 1.46 2.11
CA ALA A 185 -20.33 1.69 1.43
C ALA A 185 -20.55 2.33 0.05
N PHE A 186 -19.82 3.38 -0.27
CA PHE A 186 -19.94 4.11 -1.53
C PHE A 186 -18.61 4.73 -1.96
N ILE A 187 -18.51 5.12 -3.23
CA ILE A 187 -17.36 5.84 -3.77
C ILE A 187 -17.72 7.31 -3.80
N ASP A 188 -17.00 8.15 -3.07
CA ASP A 188 -17.20 9.59 -3.16
C ASP A 188 -16.53 10.14 -4.42
N THR A 189 -17.33 10.85 -5.20
CA THR A 189 -16.94 11.56 -6.42
C THR A 189 -17.32 13.04 -6.34
N SER A 190 -17.73 13.50 -5.16
CA SER A 190 -18.13 14.88 -4.90
C SER A 190 -16.98 15.87 -5.10
N ASN A 191 -17.31 17.15 -5.03
CA ASN A 191 -16.32 18.24 -5.03
C ASN A 191 -15.83 18.59 -3.62
N ASN A 192 -16.26 17.83 -2.60
CA ASN A 192 -15.77 17.99 -1.23
C ASN A 192 -14.43 17.28 -1.03
N PHE A 193 -14.16 16.22 -1.82
CA PHE A 193 -12.98 15.35 -1.65
C PHE A 193 -12.91 14.83 -0.20
N GLY A 194 -11.73 14.45 0.29
CA GLY A 194 -11.51 14.14 1.70
C GLY A 194 -11.52 15.37 2.63
N GLY A 195 -12.11 16.49 2.20
CA GLY A 195 -12.20 17.74 2.94
C GLY A 195 -11.01 18.68 2.71
N THR A 196 -10.60 19.38 3.77
CA THR A 196 -9.50 20.37 3.77
C THR A 196 -8.55 20.20 4.95
N PHE A 197 -8.62 19.06 5.64
CA PHE A 197 -7.85 18.77 6.85
C PHE A 197 -6.83 17.65 6.64
N VAL A 198 -6.26 17.09 7.71
CA VAL A 198 -5.22 16.04 7.63
C VAL A 198 -5.68 14.79 6.85
N SER A 199 -6.99 14.52 6.80
CA SER A 199 -7.57 13.43 6.02
C SER A 199 -7.27 13.57 4.53
N GLU A 200 -7.60 14.72 3.94
CA GLU A 200 -7.28 15.01 2.54
C GLU A 200 -5.78 15.08 2.29
N PHE A 201 -5.03 15.63 3.25
CA PHE A 201 -3.58 15.75 3.17
C PHE A 201 -2.90 14.38 3.03
N THR A 202 -3.33 13.41 3.85
CA THR A 202 -2.80 12.05 3.80
C THR A 202 -3.36 11.21 2.67
N SER A 203 -4.62 11.45 2.29
CA SER A 203 -5.20 10.94 1.04
C SER A 203 -4.30 11.31 -0.16
N TYR A 204 -3.89 12.57 -0.24
CA TYR A 204 -2.97 13.05 -1.28
C TYR A 204 -1.61 12.35 -1.21
N HIS A 205 -1.00 12.22 -0.02
CA HIS A 205 0.29 11.53 0.13
C HIS A 205 0.22 10.06 -0.31
N GLY A 206 -0.84 9.34 0.05
CA GLY A 206 -1.03 7.93 -0.37
C GLY A 206 -1.12 7.77 -1.88
N ALA A 207 -1.93 8.59 -2.54
CA ALA A 207 -2.04 8.59 -4.00
C ALA A 207 -0.76 9.11 -4.69
N TRP A 208 -0.07 10.07 -4.06
CA TRP A 208 1.18 10.63 -4.56
C TRP A 208 2.31 9.61 -4.56
N TYR A 209 2.51 8.89 -3.44
CA TYR A 209 3.50 7.81 -3.37
C TYR A 209 3.25 6.77 -4.45
N GLN A 210 1.99 6.34 -4.62
CA GLN A 210 1.66 5.39 -5.68
C GLN A 210 2.00 5.94 -7.08
N ASN A 211 1.70 7.20 -7.37
CA ASN A 211 2.03 7.79 -8.66
C ASN A 211 3.55 7.86 -8.90
N LEU A 212 4.33 8.22 -7.88
CA LEU A 212 5.80 8.25 -7.94
C LEU A 212 6.39 6.86 -8.23
N HIS A 213 5.82 5.83 -7.61
CA HIS A 213 6.31 4.45 -7.67
C HIS A 213 5.45 3.56 -8.59
N SER A 214 4.72 4.12 -9.55
CA SER A 214 3.81 3.36 -10.43
C SER A 214 4.55 2.57 -11.51
N SER A 215 5.82 2.91 -11.77
CA SER A 215 6.63 2.31 -12.84
C SER A 215 6.96 0.83 -12.57
N PRO A 216 6.80 -0.06 -13.56
CA PRO A 216 7.25 -1.47 -13.47
C PRO A 216 8.74 -1.68 -13.25
N ASN A 217 9.54 -0.61 -13.40
CA ASN A 217 10.99 -0.65 -13.20
C ASN A 217 11.41 -0.03 -11.86
N ASP A 218 10.46 0.47 -11.06
CA ASP A 218 10.75 1.01 -9.74
C ASP A 218 10.96 -0.15 -8.74
N PRO A 219 12.10 -0.23 -8.03
CA PRO A 219 12.32 -1.26 -7.01
C PRO A 219 11.40 -1.11 -5.78
N ALA A 220 10.71 0.03 -5.62
CA ALA A 220 9.70 0.28 -4.62
C ALA A 220 8.29 0.34 -5.24
N GLN A 221 8.07 -0.36 -6.36
CA GLN A 221 6.82 -0.30 -7.13
C GLN A 221 5.58 -0.41 -6.24
N CYS A 222 4.67 0.56 -6.39
CA CYS A 222 3.42 0.65 -5.69
C CYS A 222 2.25 0.57 -6.68
N PHE A 223 1.39 -0.41 -6.46
CA PHE A 223 0.32 -0.79 -7.38
C PHE A 223 -1.02 -0.13 -7.03
N ALA A 224 -1.20 0.30 -5.78
CA ALA A 224 -2.45 0.89 -5.32
C ALA A 224 -2.22 1.88 -4.17
N GLY A 225 -2.93 3.00 -4.19
CA GLY A 225 -2.89 4.05 -3.18
C GLY A 225 -4.25 4.76 -3.13
N GLY A 226 -4.78 5.00 -1.93
CA GLY A 226 -6.02 5.76 -1.78
C GLY A 226 -6.42 6.03 -0.34
N HIS A 227 -7.63 6.56 -0.17
CA HIS A 227 -8.19 6.95 1.12
C HIS A 227 -9.61 6.41 1.33
N ILE A 228 -9.94 6.14 2.57
CA ILE A 228 -11.29 5.74 2.99
C ILE A 228 -11.69 6.51 4.24
N HIS A 229 -12.78 7.27 4.15
CA HIS A 229 -13.45 7.85 5.30
C HIS A 229 -14.37 6.82 5.97
N VAL A 230 -14.35 6.81 7.30
CA VAL A 230 -15.18 5.93 8.13
C VAL A 230 -16.07 6.78 9.03
N GLY A 231 -17.38 6.59 8.91
CA GLY A 231 -18.35 7.35 9.70
C GLY A 231 -18.13 7.24 11.21
N ILE A 232 -18.34 8.34 11.93
CA ILE A 232 -18.04 8.48 13.37
C ILE A 232 -18.75 7.41 14.22
N ASN A 233 -19.96 7.03 13.81
CA ASN A 233 -20.82 6.12 14.56
C ASN A 233 -20.67 4.66 14.09
N THR A 234 -19.75 4.37 13.18
CA THR A 234 -19.46 2.99 12.76
C THR A 234 -18.92 2.20 13.96
N PRO A 235 -19.60 1.14 14.41
CA PRO A 235 -19.11 0.32 15.52
C PRO A 235 -17.74 -0.27 15.19
N LEU A 236 -16.83 -0.36 16.18
CA LEU A 236 -15.48 -0.87 15.96
C LEU A 236 -15.47 -2.25 15.27
N ALA A 237 -16.33 -3.17 15.70
CA ALA A 237 -16.45 -4.49 15.08
C ALA A 237 -16.86 -4.40 13.59
N THR A 238 -17.77 -3.50 13.24
CA THR A 238 -18.18 -3.23 11.86
C THR A 238 -17.01 -2.66 11.04
N ALA A 239 -16.28 -1.69 11.61
CA ALA A 239 -15.12 -1.09 10.98
C ALA A 239 -13.99 -2.12 10.74
N GLN A 240 -13.77 -3.05 11.68
CA GLN A 240 -12.83 -4.16 11.52
C GLN A 240 -13.25 -5.12 10.39
N ILE A 241 -14.53 -5.51 10.33
CA ILE A 241 -15.03 -6.37 9.23
C ILE A 241 -14.86 -5.68 7.88
N ALA A 242 -15.19 -4.38 7.79
CA ALA A 242 -15.03 -3.61 6.56
C ALA A 242 -13.55 -3.47 6.15
N THR A 243 -12.66 -3.27 7.13
CA THR A 243 -11.21 -3.25 6.91
C THR A 243 -10.72 -4.59 6.35
N PHE A 244 -11.12 -5.72 6.93
CA PHE A 244 -10.70 -7.04 6.44
C PHE A 244 -11.26 -7.34 5.04
N ALA A 245 -12.51 -6.99 4.75
CA ALA A 245 -13.07 -7.12 3.42
C ALA A 245 -12.32 -6.26 2.38
N THR A 246 -11.94 -5.05 2.77
CA THR A 246 -11.13 -4.14 1.95
C THR A 246 -9.74 -4.73 1.66
N LEU A 247 -9.04 -5.22 2.69
CA LEU A 247 -7.70 -5.79 2.56
C LEU A 247 -7.68 -7.05 1.69
N ARG A 248 -8.61 -7.99 1.90
CA ARG A 248 -8.71 -9.19 1.05
C ARG A 248 -8.96 -8.86 -0.41
N THR A 249 -9.78 -7.83 -0.66
CA THR A 249 -10.07 -7.38 -2.02
C THR A 249 -8.84 -6.72 -2.66
N LEU A 250 -8.12 -5.90 -1.89
CA LEU A 250 -6.87 -5.31 -2.33
C LEU A 250 -5.83 -6.40 -2.64
N GLU A 251 -5.63 -7.39 -1.78
CA GLU A 251 -4.69 -8.49 -2.03
C GLU A 251 -5.07 -9.29 -3.29
N GLY A 252 -6.36 -9.54 -3.52
CA GLY A 252 -6.84 -10.18 -4.75
C GLY A 252 -6.54 -9.35 -6.00
N TYR A 253 -6.68 -8.02 -5.92
CA TYR A 253 -6.25 -7.11 -6.99
C TYR A 253 -4.72 -7.15 -7.17
N LEU A 254 -3.94 -7.10 -6.09
CA LEU A 254 -2.49 -7.17 -6.13
C LEU A 254 -2.02 -8.48 -6.79
N ASP A 255 -2.65 -9.62 -6.48
CA ASP A 255 -2.37 -10.91 -7.13
C ASP A 255 -2.60 -10.86 -8.65
N SER A 256 -3.51 -10.00 -9.13
CA SER A 256 -3.82 -9.85 -10.55
C SER A 256 -2.86 -8.94 -11.31
N VAL A 257 -2.22 -7.99 -10.62
CA VAL A 257 -1.33 -6.97 -11.24
C VAL A 257 0.14 -7.19 -10.95
N ILE A 258 0.46 -7.89 -9.86
CA ILE A 258 1.81 -8.26 -9.49
C ILE A 258 2.24 -9.46 -10.35
N PRO A 259 3.30 -9.34 -11.16
CA PRO A 259 3.81 -10.45 -11.94
C PRO A 259 4.22 -11.61 -11.03
N VAL A 260 3.70 -12.82 -11.29
CA VAL A 260 4.27 -14.04 -10.72
C VAL A 260 5.71 -14.20 -11.20
N PRO A 261 6.67 -14.54 -10.32
CA PRO A 261 8.01 -14.89 -10.75
C PRO A 261 7.90 -16.01 -11.79
N SER A 262 8.40 -15.75 -13.00
CA SER A 262 8.47 -16.81 -14.02
C SER A 262 9.32 -17.94 -13.44
N PRO A 263 8.90 -19.23 -13.54
CA PRO A 263 9.79 -20.32 -13.20
C PRO A 263 11.04 -20.15 -14.05
N SER A 264 12.18 -19.98 -13.38
CA SER A 264 13.46 -19.78 -14.04
C SER A 264 13.66 -20.90 -15.06
N VAL A 265 14.02 -20.52 -16.29
CA VAL A 265 14.26 -21.45 -17.42
C VAL A 265 15.28 -22.57 -17.07
N GLY A 266 16.02 -22.41 -15.97
CA GLY A 266 16.89 -23.44 -15.38
C GLY A 266 16.16 -24.73 -14.97
N ALA A 267 14.88 -24.70 -14.63
CA ALA A 267 14.11 -25.90 -14.29
C ALA A 267 13.80 -26.78 -15.52
N VAL A 268 13.68 -26.18 -16.72
CA VAL A 268 13.40 -26.92 -17.97
C VAL A 268 14.66 -27.57 -18.53
N LEU A 269 15.84 -26.97 -18.34
CA LEU A 269 17.12 -27.56 -18.79
C LEU A 269 17.57 -28.74 -17.92
N ALA A 270 17.21 -28.78 -16.63
CA ALA A 270 17.52 -29.91 -15.75
C ALA A 270 16.72 -31.18 -16.13
N ALA A 271 15.48 -31.03 -16.60
CA ALA A 271 14.65 -32.15 -17.06
C ALA A 271 15.14 -32.72 -18.41
N GLY A 272 15.64 -31.87 -19.31
CA GLY A 272 16.21 -32.32 -20.60
C GLY A 272 17.53 -33.08 -20.47
N ALA A 273 18.39 -32.69 -19.52
CA ALA A 273 19.68 -33.36 -19.31
C ALA A 273 19.55 -34.75 -18.65
N MET A 274 18.53 -34.96 -17.80
CA MET A 274 18.30 -36.28 -17.19
C MET A 274 17.73 -37.32 -18.17
N LEU A 275 17.03 -36.89 -19.23
CA LEU A 275 16.53 -37.79 -20.28
C LEU A 275 17.61 -38.14 -21.31
N ALA A 276 18.60 -37.27 -21.55
CA ALA A 276 19.73 -37.58 -22.43
C ALA A 276 20.82 -38.44 -21.76
N GLY A 277 20.93 -38.41 -20.42
CA GLY A 277 21.94 -39.17 -19.67
C GLY A 277 21.65 -40.66 -19.47
N ARG A 278 20.40 -41.10 -19.65
CA ARG A 278 20.01 -42.51 -19.46
C ARG A 278 20.12 -43.38 -20.72
N GLY A 279 20.43 -42.80 -21.88
CA GLY A 279 20.50 -43.53 -23.17
C GLY A 279 21.85 -44.13 -23.56
N ARG A 280 22.93 -43.96 -22.75
CA ARG A 280 24.30 -44.36 -23.16
C ARG A 280 24.98 -45.42 -22.30
N ARG A 281 24.28 -46.10 -21.39
CA ARG A 281 24.81 -47.29 -20.68
C ARG A 281 24.00 -48.54 -21.02
N ALA A 282 24.07 -48.95 -22.28
CA ALA A 282 23.68 -50.29 -22.72
C ALA A 282 24.33 -50.55 -24.09
N ARG A 283 25.62 -50.92 -24.08
CA ARG A 283 26.39 -51.65 -25.12
C ARG A 283 27.89 -51.43 -24.86
N GLY A 284 28.60 -52.52 -24.55
CA GLY A 284 30.02 -52.56 -24.23
C GLY A 284 30.27 -53.52 -23.10
#